data_AF-A0A2T7NQ83-F1
#
_entry.id   AF-A0A2T7NQ83-F1
#
_cell.length_a   1.000
_cell.length_b   1.000
_cell.length_c   1.000
_cell.angle_alpha   90.00
_cell.angle_beta   90.00
_cell.angle_gamma   90.00
#
_symmetry.space_group_name_H-M   'P 1'
#
loop_
_entity.id
_entity.type
_entity.pdbx_description
1 polymer ?
#
loop_
_entity_poly.entity_id
_entity_poly.type
_entity_poly.pdbx_seq_one_letter_code
_entity_poly.pdbx_strand_id
1 'polypeptide(L)'
;MNLTDAEAAIMQQALTYFPRGAQQATTALLQEYLLGANYTTNLQIAQGVNQICSDLYFNYPMLKESLLSASVPGAARQYVYQFSYLSPRLGFPEWAGVPHTAEIPFVSGLPFDGTKNWTDKDKQVSSDMMDMWTNFAKHGRAHRLLHRDPTPLNSVLDPTPLDSDGVVWLPYTPAVQAYLRFETKPGPDNQQTKITCHVAMATCRGRKNNVIGGPGDEMLSVSKQSPGGTG
;
A
#
# COMPACT_ATOMS: atom_id res chain seq x y z
N MET A 1 -24.92 3.12 -2.71
CA MET A 1 -24.77 4.19 -3.70
C MET A 1 -25.16 3.62 -5.05
N ASN A 2 -26.06 4.25 -5.80
CA ASN A 2 -26.38 3.79 -7.16
C ASN A 2 -25.39 4.41 -8.17
N LEU A 3 -25.45 4.00 -9.44
CA LEU A 3 -24.51 4.46 -10.48
C LEU A 3 -24.64 5.97 -10.79
N THR A 4 -25.87 6.51 -10.78
CA THR A 4 -26.12 7.94 -11.01
C THR A 4 -25.50 8.80 -9.92
N ASP A 5 -25.67 8.40 -8.65
CA ASP A 5 -25.04 9.06 -7.50
C ASP A 5 -23.51 8.99 -7.60
N ALA A 6 -22.98 7.85 -8.05
CA ALA A 6 -21.54 7.64 -8.22
C ALA A 6 -20.97 8.54 -9.33
N GLU A 7 -21.62 8.64 -10.48
CA GLU A 7 -21.19 9.53 -11.56
C GLU A 7 -21.16 10.99 -11.11
N ALA A 8 -22.18 11.44 -10.38
CA ALA A 8 -22.21 12.78 -9.80
C ALA A 8 -21.06 13.01 -8.79
N ALA A 9 -20.79 12.04 -7.91
CA ALA A 9 -19.70 12.12 -6.95
C ALA A 9 -18.33 12.16 -7.64
N ILE A 10 -18.12 11.34 -8.68
CA ILE A 10 -16.89 11.32 -9.47
C ILE A 10 -16.71 12.65 -10.22
N MET A 11 -17.78 13.21 -10.78
CA MET A 11 -17.74 14.52 -11.44
C MET A 11 -17.28 15.63 -10.48
N GLN A 12 -17.70 15.60 -9.21
CA GLN A 12 -17.20 16.57 -8.22
C GLN A 12 -15.70 16.44 -8.02
N GLN A 13 -15.17 15.22 -7.94
CA GLN A 13 -13.72 15.01 -7.90
C GLN A 13 -13.05 15.51 -9.19
N ALA A 14 -13.64 15.19 -10.35
CA ALA A 14 -13.08 15.55 -11.62
C ALA A 14 -12.97 17.07 -11.82
N LEU A 15 -13.95 17.84 -11.33
CA LEU A 15 -13.93 19.30 -11.36
C LEU A 15 -12.78 19.89 -10.53
N THR A 16 -12.43 19.25 -9.41
CA THR A 16 -11.32 19.69 -8.56
C THR A 16 -9.96 19.32 -9.16
N TYR A 17 -9.76 18.07 -9.58
CA TYR A 17 -8.44 17.55 -9.98
C TYR A 17 -8.15 17.68 -11.48
N PHE A 18 -9.18 17.84 -12.31
CA PHE A 18 -9.06 17.93 -13.78
C PHE A 18 -9.88 19.10 -14.36
N PRO A 19 -9.62 20.35 -13.94
CA PRO A 19 -10.49 21.50 -14.23
C PRO A 19 -10.63 21.84 -15.73
N ARG A 20 -9.70 21.39 -16.58
CA ARG A 20 -9.74 21.60 -18.04
C ARG A 20 -10.38 20.46 -18.83
N GLY A 21 -10.83 19.39 -18.16
CA GLY A 21 -11.32 18.18 -18.81
C GLY A 21 -12.17 17.31 -17.88
N ALA A 22 -12.97 17.93 -17.01
CA ALA A 22 -13.70 17.22 -15.96
C ALA A 22 -14.68 16.17 -16.52
N GLN A 23 -15.32 16.44 -17.67
CA GLN A 23 -16.19 15.47 -18.33
C GLN A 23 -15.42 14.23 -18.80
N GLN A 24 -14.30 14.44 -19.52
CA GLN A 24 -13.46 13.35 -20.01
C GLN A 24 -12.86 12.55 -18.84
N ALA A 25 -12.42 13.25 -17.79
CA ALA A 25 -11.91 12.62 -16.58
C ALA A 25 -12.99 11.81 -15.86
N THR A 26 -14.22 12.32 -15.76
CA THR A 26 -15.34 11.59 -15.15
C THR A 26 -15.61 10.29 -15.90
N THR A 27 -15.70 10.35 -17.23
CA THR A 27 -15.89 9.14 -18.06
C THR A 27 -14.74 8.15 -17.89
N ALA A 28 -13.49 8.62 -17.87
CA ALA A 28 -12.32 7.76 -17.68
C ALA A 28 -12.30 7.11 -16.28
N LEU A 29 -12.58 7.88 -15.23
CA LEU A 29 -12.62 7.38 -13.85
C LEU A 29 -13.76 6.39 -13.64
N LEU A 30 -14.95 6.69 -14.18
CA LEU A 30 -16.09 5.76 -14.15
C LEU A 30 -15.73 4.44 -14.86
N GLN A 31 -15.08 4.53 -16.02
CA GLN A 31 -14.68 3.37 -16.78
C GLN A 31 -13.64 2.52 -16.05
N GLU A 32 -12.61 3.15 -15.47
CA GLU A 32 -11.50 2.46 -14.82
C GLU A 32 -11.95 1.76 -13.53
N TYR A 33 -12.66 2.47 -12.65
CA TYR A 33 -12.90 2.00 -11.28
C TYR A 33 -14.24 1.30 -11.08
N LEU A 34 -15.21 1.49 -11.98
CA LEU A 34 -16.56 0.93 -11.82
C LEU A 34 -16.95 0.01 -12.98
N LEU A 35 -16.96 0.53 -14.20
CA LEU A 35 -17.49 -0.20 -15.36
C LEU A 35 -16.56 -1.31 -15.82
N GLY A 36 -15.25 -1.06 -15.86
CA GLY A 36 -14.26 -2.10 -16.13
C GLY A 36 -14.38 -3.25 -15.15
N ALA A 37 -14.80 -2.95 -13.91
CA ALA A 37 -14.96 -3.88 -12.79
C ALA A 37 -16.23 -4.66 -12.77
N ASN A 38 -17.15 -4.34 -13.67
CA ASN A 38 -18.47 -4.91 -13.65
C ASN A 38 -19.10 -4.79 -12.25
N TYR A 39 -18.84 -3.67 -11.56
CA TYR A 39 -19.44 -3.40 -10.26
C TYR A 39 -20.93 -3.14 -10.45
N THR A 40 -21.74 -4.03 -9.89
CA THR A 40 -23.20 -4.02 -10.08
C THR A 40 -23.96 -3.77 -8.80
N THR A 41 -23.35 -4.01 -7.64
CA THR A 41 -24.00 -3.81 -6.34
C THR A 41 -23.74 -2.40 -5.78
N ASN A 42 -24.69 -1.91 -4.99
CA ASN A 42 -24.58 -0.60 -4.32
C ASN A 42 -23.34 -0.47 -3.42
N LEU A 43 -22.84 -1.59 -2.88
CA LEU A 43 -21.65 -1.62 -2.03
C LEU A 43 -20.38 -1.53 -2.89
N GLN A 44 -20.26 -2.34 -3.94
CA GLN A 44 -19.13 -2.30 -4.86
C GLN A 44 -18.98 -0.93 -5.50
N ILE A 45 -20.09 -0.31 -5.92
CA ILE A 45 -20.08 1.04 -6.49
C ILE A 45 -19.55 2.05 -5.47
N ALA A 46 -20.02 2.00 -4.22
CA ALA A 46 -19.51 2.88 -3.16
C ALA A 46 -18.01 2.65 -2.90
N GLN A 47 -17.55 1.39 -2.91
CA GLN A 47 -16.13 1.05 -2.73
C GLN A 47 -15.27 1.57 -3.89
N GLY A 48 -15.74 1.48 -5.14
CA GLY A 48 -15.02 2.04 -6.29
C GLY A 48 -14.92 3.56 -6.23
N VAL A 49 -15.98 4.26 -5.81
CA VAL A 49 -15.92 5.72 -5.57
C VAL A 49 -14.93 6.06 -4.45
N ASN A 50 -14.94 5.31 -3.34
CA ASN A 50 -13.97 5.49 -2.26
C ASN A 50 -12.52 5.25 -2.72
N GLN A 51 -12.31 4.29 -3.62
CA GLN A 51 -11.00 4.03 -4.21
C GLN A 51 -10.53 5.21 -5.08
N ILE A 52 -11.41 5.77 -5.93
CA ILE A 52 -11.10 6.99 -6.71
C ILE A 52 -10.66 8.12 -5.78
N CYS A 53 -11.43 8.37 -4.70
CA CYS A 53 -11.08 9.41 -3.73
C CYS A 53 -9.72 9.14 -3.08
N SER A 54 -9.46 7.89 -2.67
CA SER A 54 -8.19 7.49 -2.05
C SER A 54 -7.00 7.71 -2.99
N ASP A 55 -7.17 7.35 -4.27
CA ASP A 55 -6.12 7.49 -5.26
C ASP A 55 -5.85 8.95 -5.62
N LEU A 56 -6.89 9.77 -5.77
CA LEU A 56 -6.74 11.20 -6.07
C LEU A 56 -6.18 11.99 -4.89
N TYR A 57 -6.63 11.69 -3.66
CA TYR A 57 -6.30 12.52 -2.49
C TYR A 57 -4.95 12.14 -1.89
N PHE A 58 -4.60 10.86 -1.89
CA PHE A 58 -3.47 10.34 -1.12
C PHE A 58 -2.49 9.52 -1.96
N ASN A 59 -2.95 8.45 -2.62
CA ASN A 59 -2.00 7.48 -3.18
C ASN A 59 -1.24 8.04 -4.38
N TYR A 60 -1.92 8.59 -5.39
CA TYR A 60 -1.26 9.15 -6.56
C TYR A 60 -0.28 10.27 -6.22
N PRO A 61 -0.66 11.34 -5.47
CA PRO A 61 0.28 12.41 -5.15
C PRO A 61 1.49 11.91 -4.34
N MET A 62 1.28 11.01 -3.37
CA MET A 62 2.37 10.42 -2.58
C MET A 62 3.33 9.58 -3.43
N LEU A 63 2.81 8.70 -4.28
CA LEU A 63 3.63 7.85 -5.16
C LEU A 63 4.36 8.69 -6.20
N LYS A 64 3.71 9.72 -6.76
CA LYS A 64 4.31 10.62 -7.73
C LYS A 64 5.46 11.41 -7.11
N GLU A 65 5.25 11.97 -5.91
CA GLU A 65 6.30 12.68 -5.19
C GLU A 65 7.46 11.74 -4.85
N SER A 66 7.17 10.53 -4.38
CA SER A 66 8.21 9.52 -4.11
C SER A 66 9.05 9.20 -5.36
N LEU A 67 8.43 9.09 -6.54
CA LEU A 67 9.17 8.90 -7.80
C LEU A 67 10.03 10.11 -8.17
N LEU A 68 9.47 11.33 -8.03
CA LEU A 68 10.19 12.56 -8.35
C LEU A 68 11.40 12.73 -7.42
N SER A 69 11.18 12.61 -6.11
CA SER A 69 12.22 12.67 -5.09
C SER A 69 13.30 11.59 -5.30
N ALA A 70 12.92 10.35 -5.62
CA ALA A 70 13.88 9.27 -5.91
C ALA A 70 14.70 9.49 -7.19
N SER A 71 14.23 10.34 -8.11
CA SER A 71 14.90 10.62 -9.39
C SER A 71 15.91 11.75 -9.31
N VAL A 72 15.97 12.49 -8.19
CA VAL A 72 16.91 13.60 -8.00
C VAL A 72 18.29 13.05 -7.63
N PRO A 73 19.36 13.38 -8.38
CA PRO A 73 20.72 12.95 -8.05
C PRO A 73 21.13 13.36 -6.64
N GLY A 74 21.58 12.39 -5.85
CA GLY A 74 22.01 12.62 -4.47
C GLY A 74 20.87 12.79 -3.44
N ALA A 75 19.60 12.70 -3.84
CA ALA A 75 18.48 12.68 -2.90
C ALA A 75 18.52 11.45 -1.98
N ALA A 76 17.82 11.56 -0.85
CA ALA A 76 17.61 10.43 0.03
C ALA A 76 16.75 9.36 -0.66
N ARG A 77 16.99 8.10 -0.31
CA ARG A 77 16.17 6.99 -0.78
C ARG A 77 14.75 7.13 -0.25
N GLN A 78 13.79 6.82 -1.12
CA GLN A 78 12.38 6.80 -0.78
C GLN A 78 11.98 5.38 -0.42
N TYR A 79 11.13 5.23 0.59
CA TYR A 79 10.63 3.95 1.08
C TYR A 79 9.13 4.08 1.28
N VAL A 80 8.37 3.23 0.61
CA VAL A 80 6.89 3.29 0.60
C VAL A 80 6.35 2.07 1.32
N TYR A 81 5.30 2.26 2.12
CA TYR A 81 4.54 1.15 2.71
C TYR A 81 3.04 1.33 2.49
N GLN A 82 2.31 0.22 2.56
CA GLN A 82 0.86 0.14 2.55
C GLN A 82 0.37 -0.52 3.85
N PHE A 83 -0.48 0.18 4.58
CA PHE A 83 -1.15 -0.37 5.75
C PHE A 83 -2.49 -0.99 5.33
N SER A 84 -2.64 -2.31 5.51
CA SER A 84 -3.83 -3.07 5.12
C SER A 84 -4.36 -3.91 6.29
N TYR A 85 -4.40 -3.32 7.49
CA TYR A 85 -4.96 -3.93 8.68
C TYR A 85 -6.08 -3.06 9.28
N LEU A 86 -7.25 -3.65 9.52
CA LEU A 86 -8.31 -3.02 10.31
C LEU A 86 -8.49 -3.78 11.61
N SER A 87 -8.25 -3.10 12.73
CA SER A 87 -8.51 -3.65 14.04
C SER A 87 -10.01 -3.66 14.36
N PRO A 88 -10.55 -4.75 14.94
CA PRO A 88 -11.91 -4.77 15.46
C PRO A 88 -12.11 -3.77 16.62
N ARG A 89 -11.04 -3.22 17.20
CA ARG A 89 -11.11 -2.24 18.30
C ARG A 89 -11.27 -0.79 17.85
N LEU A 90 -11.17 -0.53 16.55
CA LEU A 90 -11.39 0.82 16.00
C LEU A 90 -12.87 1.11 15.73
N GLY A 91 -13.75 0.11 15.78
CA GLY A 91 -15.21 0.28 15.66
C GLY A 91 -15.71 0.59 14.26
N PHE A 92 -14.86 0.48 13.23
CA PHE A 92 -15.28 0.62 11.84
C PHE A 92 -15.97 -0.66 11.35
N PRO A 93 -17.02 -0.53 10.51
CA PRO A 93 -17.64 -1.69 9.89
C PRO A 93 -16.71 -2.29 8.82
N GLU A 94 -16.75 -3.60 8.64
CA GLU A 94 -15.86 -4.34 7.72
C GLU A 94 -15.90 -3.80 6.27
N TRP A 95 -17.08 -3.40 5.81
CA TRP A 95 -17.27 -2.87 4.45
C TRP A 95 -16.50 -1.58 4.17
N ALA A 96 -16.12 -0.82 5.22
CA ALA A 96 -15.39 0.43 5.08
C ALA A 96 -13.91 0.23 4.71
N GLY A 97 -13.42 -1.02 4.76
CA GLY A 97 -12.01 -1.32 4.52
C GLY A 97 -11.13 -0.69 5.62
N VAL A 98 -9.95 -0.22 5.23
CA VAL A 98 -9.01 0.45 6.15
C VAL A 98 -9.14 1.96 5.96
N PRO A 99 -9.78 2.69 6.90
CA PRO A 99 -10.00 4.12 6.74
C PRO A 99 -8.69 4.90 6.88
N HIS A 100 -8.68 6.12 6.34
CA HIS A 100 -7.59 7.06 6.54
C HIS A 100 -7.27 7.21 8.03
N THR A 101 -5.98 7.25 8.39
CA THR A 101 -5.44 7.33 9.77
C THR A 101 -5.60 6.09 10.65
N ALA A 102 -6.13 4.97 10.13
CA ALA A 102 -6.28 3.73 10.90
C ALA A 102 -4.94 3.18 11.42
N GLU A 103 -3.82 3.55 10.80
CA GLU A 103 -2.46 3.14 11.19
C GLU A 103 -1.91 3.92 12.39
N ILE A 104 -2.40 5.14 12.66
CA ILE A 104 -1.81 6.04 13.66
C ILE A 104 -1.70 5.39 15.05
N PRO A 105 -2.72 4.69 15.58
CA PRO A 105 -2.60 4.01 16.88
C PRO A 105 -1.45 2.99 16.96
N PHE A 106 -1.14 2.34 15.84
CA PHE A 106 -0.12 1.29 15.79
C PHE A 106 1.28 1.89 15.71
N VAL A 107 1.45 2.99 14.98
CA VAL A 107 2.71 3.75 14.93
C VAL A 107 3.05 4.33 16.31
N SER A 108 2.06 4.76 17.08
CA SER A 108 2.26 5.41 18.38
C SER A 108 2.29 4.46 19.57
N GLY A 109 2.11 3.15 19.37
CA GLY A 109 2.14 2.17 20.45
C GLY A 109 0.89 2.13 21.33
N LEU A 110 -0.24 2.71 20.89
CA LEU A 110 -1.49 2.67 21.68
C LEU A 110 -1.93 1.24 22.05
N PRO A 111 -1.69 0.18 21.25
CA PRO A 111 -1.98 -1.18 21.69
C PRO A 111 -1.33 -1.65 23.00
N PHE A 112 -0.33 -0.93 23.51
CA PHE A 112 0.39 -1.23 24.74
C PHE A 112 0.03 -0.32 25.93
N ASP A 113 -0.84 0.67 25.74
CA ASP A 113 -1.12 1.70 26.77
C ASP A 113 -2.09 1.25 27.87
N GLY A 114 -2.75 0.10 27.69
CA GLY A 114 -3.74 -0.44 28.62
C GLY A 114 -5.09 0.31 28.66
N THR A 115 -5.32 1.30 27.79
CA THR A 115 -6.54 2.13 27.78
C THR A 115 -7.71 1.46 27.06
N LYS A 116 -7.42 0.52 26.16
CA LYS A 116 -8.42 -0.28 25.44
C LYS A 116 -8.06 -1.76 25.50
N ASN A 117 -9.06 -2.61 25.23
CA ASN A 117 -8.90 -4.07 25.16
C ASN A 117 -8.29 -4.53 23.81
N TRP A 118 -7.15 -3.95 23.44
CA TRP A 118 -6.41 -4.33 22.24
C TRP A 118 -6.13 -5.83 22.19
N THR A 119 -6.28 -6.42 21.01
CA THR A 119 -6.00 -7.83 20.77
C THR A 119 -4.50 -8.09 20.73
N ASP A 120 -4.06 -9.32 20.92
CA ASP A 120 -2.64 -9.66 20.77
C ASP A 120 -2.15 -9.42 19.33
N LYS A 121 -3.06 -9.55 18.36
CA LYS A 121 -2.80 -9.18 16.97
C LYS A 121 -2.56 -7.68 16.79
N ASP A 122 -3.32 -6.83 17.49
CA ASP A 122 -3.11 -5.38 17.48
C ASP A 122 -1.73 -5.03 18.04
N LYS A 123 -1.33 -5.70 19.12
CA LYS A 123 0.00 -5.53 19.73
C LYS A 123 1.11 -5.96 18.77
N GLN A 124 0.96 -7.11 18.09
CA GLN A 124 1.93 -7.55 17.10
C GLN A 124 2.07 -6.53 15.96
N VAL A 125 0.96 -6.09 15.36
CA VAL A 125 0.97 -5.08 14.28
C VAL A 125 1.63 -3.79 14.76
N SER A 126 1.37 -3.37 16.00
CA SER A 126 1.99 -2.17 16.56
C SER A 126 3.49 -2.35 16.81
N SER A 127 3.93 -3.51 17.30
CA SER A 127 5.35 -3.84 17.44
C SER A 127 6.05 -3.74 16.09
N ASP A 128 5.50 -4.39 15.07
CA ASP A 128 6.04 -4.40 13.71
C ASP A 128 6.13 -2.99 13.11
N MET A 129 5.10 -2.17 13.29
CA MET A 129 5.08 -0.78 12.82
C MET A 129 6.11 0.08 13.57
N MET A 130 6.21 -0.05 14.88
CA MET A 130 7.20 0.70 15.68
C MET A 130 8.63 0.27 15.32
N ASP A 131 8.88 -1.01 15.10
CA ASP A 131 10.17 -1.50 14.65
C ASP A 131 10.53 -0.96 13.28
N MET A 132 9.61 -1.01 12.31
CA MET A 132 9.82 -0.41 10.99
C MET A 132 10.19 1.08 11.10
N TRP A 133 9.38 1.86 11.82
CA TRP A 133 9.59 3.31 11.95
C TRP A 133 10.87 3.66 12.71
N THR A 134 11.20 2.94 13.78
CA THR A 134 12.41 3.19 14.57
C THR A 134 13.67 2.71 13.87
N ASN A 135 13.64 1.60 13.15
CA ASN A 135 14.75 1.15 12.32
C ASN A 135 15.01 2.12 11.16
N PHE A 136 13.95 2.62 10.52
CA PHE A 136 14.08 3.68 9.53
C PHE A 136 14.74 4.94 10.12
N ALA A 137 14.32 5.37 11.30
CA ALA A 137 14.91 6.53 11.98
C ALA A 137 16.40 6.32 12.33
N LYS A 138 16.77 5.13 12.82
CA LYS A 138 18.16 4.78 13.19
C LYS A 138 19.06 4.62 11.97
N HIS A 139 18.57 4.00 10.91
CA HIS A 139 19.40 3.42 9.85
C HIS A 139 19.13 3.95 8.44
N GLY A 140 17.98 4.58 8.18
CA GLY A 140 17.59 5.04 6.85
C GLY A 140 18.59 6.00 6.18
N ARG A 141 19.42 6.70 6.98
CA ARG A 141 20.50 7.58 6.50
C ARG A 141 21.78 6.82 6.10
N ALA A 142 22.07 5.69 6.72
CA ALA A 142 23.32 4.96 6.55
C ALA A 142 23.50 4.43 5.11
N HIS A 143 22.39 4.18 4.41
CA HIS A 143 22.44 3.74 3.01
C HIS A 143 22.98 4.83 2.05
N ARG A 144 23.14 6.09 2.48
CA ARG A 144 23.75 7.17 1.68
C ARG A 144 25.27 7.11 1.64
N LEU A 145 25.92 6.46 2.63
CA LEU A 145 27.38 6.49 2.80
C LEU A 145 28.09 5.25 2.22
N LEU A 146 27.35 4.21 1.85
CA LEU A 146 27.91 2.92 1.41
C LEU A 146 28.13 2.84 -0.11
N HIS A 147 28.37 3.96 -0.80
CA HIS A 147 28.90 3.91 -2.18
C HIS A 147 30.35 3.37 -2.26
N ARG A 148 30.95 2.99 -1.12
CA ARG A 148 32.31 2.42 -1.03
C ARG A 148 32.40 1.14 -0.18
N ASP A 149 31.31 0.62 0.38
CA ASP A 149 31.40 -0.49 1.33
C ASP A 149 30.68 -1.74 0.80
N PRO A 150 31.34 -2.91 0.66
CA PRO A 150 30.72 -4.16 0.22
C PRO A 150 29.82 -4.81 1.29
N THR A 151 29.27 -4.04 2.22
CA THR A 151 28.35 -4.56 3.25
C THR A 151 27.21 -5.34 2.60
N PRO A 152 27.02 -6.63 2.94
CA PRO A 152 25.98 -7.46 2.37
C PRO A 152 24.59 -6.89 2.64
N LEU A 153 23.67 -7.16 1.72
CA LEU A 153 22.24 -6.90 1.83
C LEU A 153 21.64 -7.81 2.93
N ASN A 154 21.90 -7.49 4.21
CA ASN A 154 21.26 -8.01 5.44
C ASN A 154 21.86 -7.44 6.75
N SER A 155 22.80 -6.48 6.68
CA SER A 155 23.57 -6.04 7.85
C SER A 155 22.98 -4.80 8.52
N VAL A 156 22.17 -4.94 9.58
CA VAL A 156 21.92 -3.96 10.68
C VAL A 156 21.45 -2.53 10.27
N LEU A 157 21.35 -2.24 8.99
CA LEU A 157 21.11 -0.93 8.41
C LEU A 157 19.85 -0.90 7.53
N ASP A 158 19.08 -1.98 7.55
CA ASP A 158 17.81 -2.08 6.85
C ASP A 158 16.69 -1.47 7.71
N PRO A 159 15.82 -0.59 7.16
CA PRO A 159 14.64 -0.10 7.87
C PRO A 159 13.56 -1.17 8.14
N THR A 160 13.70 -2.39 7.62
CA THR A 160 12.76 -3.50 7.85
C THR A 160 12.66 -3.93 9.34
N PRO A 161 11.47 -4.35 9.82
CA PRO A 161 11.32 -4.98 11.14
C PRO A 161 12.21 -6.20 11.32
N LEU A 162 12.87 -6.30 12.49
CA LEU A 162 13.89 -7.31 12.78
C LEU A 162 13.39 -8.75 12.65
N ASP A 163 12.12 -8.98 12.99
CA ASP A 163 11.51 -10.31 13.05
C ASP A 163 10.77 -10.72 11.76
N SER A 164 10.92 -9.96 10.66
CA SER A 164 10.15 -10.18 9.44
C SER A 164 10.71 -11.25 8.48
N ASP A 165 11.39 -12.28 9.02
CA ASP A 165 11.85 -13.50 8.33
C ASP A 165 12.26 -13.30 6.85
N GLY A 166 13.39 -12.62 6.64
CA GLY A 166 13.99 -12.46 5.31
C GLY A 166 13.27 -11.48 4.38
N VAL A 167 12.29 -10.72 4.88
CA VAL A 167 11.75 -9.55 4.17
C VAL A 167 12.82 -8.45 4.16
N VAL A 168 12.89 -7.71 3.06
CA VAL A 168 13.79 -6.56 2.87
C VAL A 168 12.94 -5.43 2.29
N TRP A 169 12.97 -4.25 2.92
CA TRP A 169 12.22 -3.09 2.46
C TRP A 169 13.04 -2.40 1.40
N LEU A 170 12.78 -2.75 0.15
CA LEU A 170 13.52 -2.19 -0.98
C LEU A 170 13.14 -0.72 -1.21
N PRO A 171 14.09 0.12 -1.66
CA PRO A 171 13.81 1.52 -1.96
C PRO A 171 12.84 1.62 -3.13
N TYR A 172 11.90 2.56 -3.01
CA TYR A 172 10.96 2.92 -4.05
C TYR A 172 11.69 3.77 -5.11
N THR A 173 11.89 3.19 -6.29
CA THR A 173 12.61 3.81 -7.41
C THR A 173 11.77 3.73 -8.68
N PRO A 174 12.06 4.56 -9.72
CA PRO A 174 11.37 4.44 -11.00
C PRO A 174 11.43 3.05 -11.64
N ALA A 175 12.49 2.28 -11.39
CA ALA A 175 12.69 0.95 -11.99
C ALA A 175 11.99 -0.18 -11.23
N VAL A 176 11.86 -0.07 -9.91
CA VAL A 176 11.38 -1.19 -9.06
C VAL A 176 10.03 -0.89 -8.41
N GLN A 177 9.78 0.35 -7.99
CA GLN A 177 8.53 0.75 -7.32
C GLN A 177 8.11 -0.23 -6.20
N ALA A 178 9.08 -0.65 -5.37
CA ALA A 178 8.83 -1.59 -4.27
C ALA A 178 8.20 -0.93 -3.05
N TYR A 179 7.30 -1.64 -2.38
CA TYR A 179 6.67 -1.17 -1.15
C TYR A 179 6.47 -2.30 -0.14
N LEU A 180 6.54 -1.96 1.15
CA LEU A 180 6.20 -2.88 2.23
C LEU A 180 4.69 -2.92 2.43
N ARG A 181 4.11 -4.08 2.73
CA ARG A 181 2.69 -4.20 3.03
C ARG A 181 2.51 -4.85 4.40
N PHE A 182 1.68 -4.22 5.23
CA PHE A 182 1.17 -4.80 6.46
C PHE A 182 -0.18 -5.44 6.13
N GLU A 183 -0.19 -6.76 5.98
CA GLU A 183 -1.40 -7.51 5.63
C GLU A 183 -1.74 -8.56 6.69
N THR A 184 -3.01 -8.93 6.75
CA THR A 184 -3.44 -10.10 7.51
C THR A 184 -4.02 -11.11 6.55
N LYS A 185 -3.36 -12.26 6.39
CA LYS A 185 -3.91 -13.35 5.58
C LYS A 185 -4.91 -14.15 6.39
N PRO A 186 -6.07 -14.54 5.81
CA PRO A 186 -6.88 -15.61 6.37
C PRO A 186 -6.08 -16.91 6.31
N GLY A 187 -5.93 -17.59 7.44
CA GLY A 187 -5.27 -18.90 7.55
C GLY A 187 -6.06 -19.80 8.51
N PRO A 188 -5.95 -21.13 8.38
CA PRO A 188 -6.74 -22.09 9.16
C PRO A 188 -6.43 -22.08 10.67
N ASP A 189 -5.22 -21.69 11.09
CA ASP A 189 -4.77 -21.77 12.49
C ASP A 189 -4.28 -20.41 13.03
N ASN A 190 -5.21 -19.50 13.34
CA ASN A 190 -4.97 -18.09 13.71
C ASN A 190 -4.49 -17.20 12.54
N GLN A 191 -5.19 -16.09 12.32
CA GLN A 191 -4.83 -15.08 11.34
C GLN A 191 -3.47 -14.45 11.69
N GLN A 192 -2.39 -14.90 11.07
CA GLN A 192 -1.07 -14.31 11.24
C GLN A 192 -1.01 -12.98 10.48
N THR A 193 -0.59 -11.91 11.15
CA THR A 193 -0.16 -10.69 10.48
C THR A 193 1.13 -11.02 9.74
N LYS A 194 1.18 -10.74 8.44
CA LYS A 194 2.37 -10.94 7.63
C LYS A 194 2.82 -9.60 7.06
N ILE A 195 4.09 -9.31 7.23
CA ILE A 195 4.75 -8.23 6.53
C ILE A 195 5.34 -8.80 5.25
N THR A 196 5.11 -8.15 4.12
CA THR A 196 5.61 -8.59 2.82
C THR A 196 6.18 -7.40 2.04
N CYS A 197 7.27 -7.60 1.32
CA CYS A 197 7.73 -6.62 0.33
C CYS A 197 7.14 -6.98 -1.04
N HIS A 198 6.48 -6.00 -1.66
CA HIS A 198 5.89 -6.10 -3.00
C HIS A 198 6.67 -5.23 -3.98
N VAL A 199 6.61 -5.58 -5.26
CA VAL A 199 7.18 -4.82 -6.39
C VAL A 199 6.01 -4.53 -7.31
N ALA A 200 5.70 -3.26 -7.55
CA ALA A 200 4.68 -2.91 -8.54
C ALA A 200 5.24 -3.23 -9.94
N MET A 201 4.71 -4.26 -10.59
CA MET A 201 5.07 -4.57 -11.98
C MET A 201 4.49 -3.48 -12.88
N ALA A 202 5.35 -2.60 -13.41
CA ALA A 202 4.98 -1.64 -14.43
C ALA A 202 4.70 -2.37 -15.76
N THR A 203 3.49 -2.91 -15.94
CA THR A 203 3.05 -3.31 -17.28
C THR A 203 2.54 -2.07 -18.01
N CYS A 204 3.42 -1.43 -18.80
CA CYS A 204 2.96 -0.61 -19.91
C CYS A 204 2.19 -1.52 -20.90
N ARG A 205 0.88 -1.65 -20.75
CA ARG A 205 0.02 -2.31 -21.76
C ARG A 205 -0.16 -1.38 -22.95
N GLY A 206 0.76 -1.49 -23.91
CA GLY A 206 0.40 -1.27 -25.31
C GLY A 206 -0.64 -2.32 -25.72
N ARG A 207 -1.80 -1.86 -26.23
CA ARG A 207 -2.90 -2.71 -26.74
C ARG A 207 -2.39 -3.89 -27.56
N LYS A 208 -2.71 -5.12 -27.17
CA LYS A 208 -3.24 -6.18 -28.05
C LYS A 208 -4.19 -7.09 -27.26
N ASN A 209 -5.19 -7.58 -27.97
CA ASN A 209 -6.43 -8.16 -27.50
C ASN A 209 -6.32 -9.39 -26.57
N ASN A 210 -7.36 -9.51 -25.76
CA ASN A 210 -8.02 -10.72 -25.25
C ASN A 210 -7.60 -11.33 -23.89
N VAL A 211 -8.64 -11.42 -23.04
CA VAL A 211 -8.93 -12.35 -21.93
C VAL A 211 -8.66 -11.87 -20.48
N ILE A 212 -9.76 -11.39 -19.88
CA ILE A 212 -10.31 -11.61 -18.53
C ILE A 212 -9.40 -11.34 -17.31
N GLY A 213 -9.63 -10.18 -16.69
CA GLY A 213 -9.34 -9.83 -15.30
C GLY A 213 -10.04 -8.49 -15.02
N GLY A 214 -10.99 -8.44 -14.10
CA GLY A 214 -11.64 -7.19 -13.71
C GLY A 214 -10.66 -6.29 -12.92
N PRO A 215 -10.88 -4.97 -12.80
CA PRO A 215 -10.17 -4.00 -11.99
C PRO A 215 -10.57 -4.22 -10.53
N GLY A 216 -10.01 -5.27 -9.98
CA GLY A 216 -9.13 -5.13 -8.84
C GLY A 216 -7.83 -5.75 -9.32
N ASP A 217 -6.99 -4.98 -10.00
CA ASP A 217 -5.61 -5.42 -10.18
C ASP A 217 -5.00 -5.39 -8.78
N GLU A 218 -5.04 -6.54 -8.09
CA GLU A 218 -3.97 -6.94 -7.21
C GLU A 218 -2.68 -6.54 -7.95
N MET A 219 -1.96 -5.56 -7.41
CA MET A 219 -0.57 -5.33 -7.80
C MET A 219 0.15 -6.65 -7.58
N LEU A 220 0.34 -7.38 -8.69
CA LEU A 220 0.72 -8.78 -8.73
C LEU A 220 1.95 -9.01 -7.85
N SER A 221 1.75 -9.68 -6.72
CA SER A 221 2.83 -10.07 -5.82
C SER A 221 3.66 -11.18 -6.48
N VAL A 222 4.89 -10.87 -6.89
CA VAL A 222 5.87 -11.91 -7.23
C VAL A 222 6.59 -12.27 -5.94
N SER A 223 6.16 -13.34 -5.29
CA SER A 223 6.96 -13.99 -4.26
C SER A 223 8.09 -14.77 -4.94
N LYS A 224 9.34 -14.33 -4.76
CA LYS A 224 10.49 -15.21 -5.06
C LYS A 224 10.57 -16.25 -3.95
N GLN A 225 10.16 -17.47 -4.22
CA GLN A 225 10.58 -18.62 -3.43
C GLN A 225 12.08 -18.84 -3.65
N SER A 226 12.87 -18.88 -2.58
CA SER A 226 14.26 -19.34 -2.63
C SER A 226 14.29 -20.78 -3.17
N PRO A 227 15.28 -21.15 -4.00
CA PRO A 227 15.44 -22.54 -4.42
C PRO A 227 15.80 -23.38 -3.19
N GLY A 228 15.01 -24.42 -2.95
CA GLY A 228 15.29 -25.41 -1.91
C GLY A 228 16.65 -26.05 -2.15
N GLY A 229 17.51 -25.98 -1.14
CA GLY A 229 18.72 -26.79 -1.08
C GLY A 229 18.32 -28.25 -0.93
N THR A 230 18.80 -29.09 -1.84
CA THR A 230 18.76 -30.54 -1.73
C THR A 230 20.15 -31.05 -1.41
N GLY A 231 20.25 -31.90 -0.38
CA GLY A 231 21.20 -33.01 -0.29
C GLY A 231 22.66 -32.65 -0.06
#